data_AF-A0A918LMD6-F1
#
_entry.id   AF-A0A918LMD6-F1
#
_cell.length_a   1.000
_cell.length_b   1.000
_cell.length_c   1.000
_cell.angle_alpha   90.00
_cell.angle_beta   90.00
_cell.angle_gamma   90.00
#
_symmetry.space_group_name_H-M   'P 1'
#
loop_
_entity.id
_entity.type
_entity.pdbx_description
1 polymer ?
#
loop_
_entity_poly.entity_id
_entity_poly.type
_entity_poly.pdbx_seq_one_letter_code
_entity_poly.pdbx_strand_id
1 'polypeptide(L)'
;MIGLVVSDMAASLAFYRRLGLDIPADADAAPHVEAPLPGGLRIAWDTEEVIRSFDPGWTRPTGGERIGLAFVCASPAEVDAVYASLTEAGYEGHLKPWDAEWGQRYAVVLDPDGCGVSLFANAS
;
A
#
# COMPACT_ATOMS: atom_id res chain seq x y z
N MET A 1 9.10 -8.76 8.99
CA MET A 1 7.69 -8.52 8.65
C MET A 1 7.46 -7.02 8.68
N ILE A 2 6.61 -6.51 7.81
CA ILE A 2 6.08 -5.13 7.87
C ILE A 2 4.59 -5.25 8.19
N GLY A 3 4.12 -4.59 9.24
CA GLY A 3 2.72 -4.65 9.68
C GLY A 3 1.98 -3.35 9.35
N LEU A 4 0.76 -3.47 8.85
CA LEU A 4 -0.17 -2.38 8.59
C LEU A 4 -1.40 -2.55 9.47
N VAL A 5 -1.87 -1.46 10.08
CA VAL A 5 -3.15 -1.46 10.79
C VAL A 5 -4.21 -0.91 9.84
N VAL A 6 -5.28 -1.67 9.64
CA VAL A 6 -6.32 -1.34 8.64
C VAL A 6 -7.68 -1.13 9.29
N SER A 7 -8.43 -0.15 8.78
CA SER A 7 -9.84 0.05 9.17
C SER A 7 -10.79 -0.95 8.51
N ASP A 8 -10.48 -1.36 7.28
CA ASP A 8 -11.28 -2.29 6.49
C ASP A 8 -10.33 -3.26 5.76
N MET A 9 -10.39 -4.53 6.17
CA MET A 9 -9.51 -5.58 5.63
C MET A 9 -9.75 -5.77 4.13
N ALA A 10 -11.00 -5.95 3.71
CA ALA A 10 -11.33 -6.21 2.31
C ALA A 10 -10.90 -5.04 1.41
N ALA A 11 -11.13 -3.81 1.82
CA ALA A 11 -10.72 -2.62 1.07
C ALA A 11 -9.20 -2.53 0.93
N SER A 12 -8.47 -2.77 2.03
CA SER A 12 -7.00 -2.75 2.02
C SER A 12 -6.42 -3.86 1.13
N LEU A 13 -6.87 -5.11 1.30
CA LEU A 13 -6.37 -6.22 0.48
C LEU A 13 -6.72 -6.04 -1.00
N ALA A 14 -7.90 -5.51 -1.33
CA ALA A 14 -8.26 -5.18 -2.71
C ALA A 14 -7.31 -4.16 -3.34
N PHE A 15 -6.86 -3.15 -2.59
CA PHE A 15 -5.84 -2.20 -3.05
C PHE A 15 -4.50 -2.90 -3.30
N TYR A 16 -3.98 -3.66 -2.32
CA TYR A 16 -2.67 -4.30 -2.45
C TYR A 16 -2.63 -5.41 -3.52
N ARG A 17 -3.74 -6.10 -3.78
CA ARG A 17 -3.86 -7.03 -4.93
C ARG A 17 -3.67 -6.33 -6.27
N ARG A 18 -4.15 -5.08 -6.42
CA ARG A 18 -3.95 -4.28 -7.65
C ARG A 18 -2.49 -3.90 -7.87
N LEU A 19 -1.68 -3.89 -6.81
CA LEU A 19 -0.22 -3.69 -6.85
C LEU A 19 0.56 -5.00 -7.07
N GLY A 20 -0.14 -6.11 -7.35
CA GLY A 20 0.48 -7.39 -7.69
C GLY A 20 0.80 -8.29 -6.49
N LEU A 21 0.32 -7.97 -5.28
CA LEU A 21 0.47 -8.88 -4.14
C LEU A 21 -0.49 -10.06 -4.28
N ASP A 22 0.07 -11.26 -4.16
CA ASP A 22 -0.69 -12.52 -4.19
C ASP A 22 -1.37 -12.75 -2.83
N ILE A 23 -2.57 -12.21 -2.69
CA ILE A 23 -3.39 -12.30 -1.47
C ILE A 23 -4.67 -13.07 -1.79
N PRO A 24 -4.94 -14.22 -1.15
CA PRO A 24 -6.17 -15.00 -1.36
C PRO A 24 -7.45 -14.20 -1.09
N ALA A 25 -8.51 -14.39 -1.87
CA ALA A 25 -9.77 -13.64 -1.75
C ALA A 25 -10.53 -13.92 -0.44
N ASP A 26 -10.38 -15.11 0.13
CA ASP A 26 -10.98 -15.51 1.40
C ASP A 26 -10.33 -14.84 2.62
N ALA A 27 -9.20 -14.14 2.44
CA ALA A 27 -8.53 -13.36 3.48
C ALA A 27 -9.30 -12.08 3.88
N ASP A 28 -10.26 -11.64 3.06
CA ASP A 28 -11.00 -10.37 3.26
C ASP A 28 -11.76 -10.30 4.60
N ALA A 29 -12.13 -11.44 5.18
CA ALA A 29 -12.86 -11.53 6.45
C ALA A 29 -11.95 -11.85 7.65
N ALA A 30 -10.65 -12.08 7.42
CA ALA A 30 -9.74 -12.46 8.49
C ALA A 30 -9.32 -11.23 9.33
N PRO A 31 -9.16 -11.38 10.65
CA PRO A 31 -8.77 -10.27 11.51
C PRO A 31 -7.27 -9.92 11.39
N HIS A 32 -6.47 -10.88 10.91
CA HIS A 32 -5.04 -10.79 10.63
C HIS A 32 -4.73 -11.56 9.34
N VAL A 33 -3.97 -10.94 8.44
CA VAL A 33 -3.57 -11.52 7.15
C VAL A 33 -2.09 -11.31 6.93
N GLU A 34 -1.42 -12.30 6.35
CA GLU A 34 -0.03 -12.17 5.91
C GLU A 34 0.12 -12.55 4.45
N ALA A 35 1.01 -11.86 3.75
CA ALA A 35 1.44 -12.24 2.41
C ALA A 35 2.98 -12.34 2.34
N PRO A 36 3.51 -13.40 1.70
CA PRO A 36 4.94 -13.51 1.48
C PRO A 36 5.41 -12.51 0.42
N LEU A 37 6.60 -11.95 0.62
CA LEU A 37 7.34 -11.16 -0.36
C LEU A 37 8.57 -11.94 -0.83
N PRO A 38 9.11 -11.66 -2.03
CA PRO A 38 10.37 -12.23 -2.48
C PRO A 38 11.48 -12.05 -1.44
N GLY A 39 12.29 -13.08 -1.22
CA GLY A 39 13.39 -13.04 -0.24
C GLY A 39 12.98 -13.35 1.21
N GLY A 40 11.75 -13.78 1.47
CA GLY A 40 11.32 -14.30 2.77
C GLY A 40 10.83 -13.23 3.76
N LEU A 41 10.75 -11.96 3.33
CA LEU A 41 10.01 -10.95 4.07
C LEU A 41 8.50 -11.24 3.97
N ARG A 42 7.74 -10.76 4.95
CA ARG A 42 6.27 -10.81 4.95
C ARG A 42 5.72 -9.42 5.16
N ILE A 43 4.60 -9.13 4.51
CA ILE A 43 3.74 -8.01 4.86
C ILE A 43 2.50 -8.56 5.58
N ALA A 44 2.00 -7.84 6.56
CA ALA A 44 0.83 -8.23 7.33
C ALA A 44 -0.15 -7.07 7.46
N TRP A 45 -1.42 -7.41 7.57
CA TRP A 45 -2.51 -6.49 7.87
C TRP A 45 -3.22 -6.96 9.12
N ASP A 46 -3.40 -6.06 10.08
CA ASP A 46 -4.14 -6.28 11.31
C ASP A 46 -5.31 -5.31 11.34
N THR A 47 -6.51 -5.83 11.61
CA THR A 47 -7.64 -4.96 11.92
C THR A 47 -7.36 -4.15 13.18
N GLU A 48 -7.93 -2.95 13.28
CA GLU A 48 -7.81 -2.16 14.50
C GLU A 48 -8.31 -2.90 15.76
N GLU A 49 -9.27 -3.82 15.63
CA GLU A 49 -9.75 -4.67 16.72
C GLU A 49 -8.65 -5.61 17.24
N VAL A 50 -7.88 -6.23 16.34
CA VAL A 50 -6.73 -7.06 16.72
C VAL A 50 -5.72 -6.24 17.50
N ILE A 51 -5.37 -5.04 17.01
CA ILE A 51 -4.43 -4.17 17.72
C ILE A 51 -4.97 -3.80 19.11
N ARG A 52 -6.24 -3.40 19.22
CA ARG A 52 -6.86 -3.04 20.50
C ARG A 52 -7.01 -4.21 21.48
N SER A 53 -6.96 -5.45 21.01
CA SER A 53 -7.02 -6.64 21.88
C SER A 53 -5.80 -6.77 22.80
N PHE A 54 -4.63 -6.27 22.36
CA PHE A 54 -3.39 -6.32 23.14
C PHE A 54 -2.78 -4.94 23.43
N ASP A 55 -3.21 -3.88 22.74
CA ASP A 55 -2.95 -2.48 23.07
C ASP A 55 -4.27 -1.68 23.16
N PRO A 56 -5.02 -1.78 24.27
CA PRO A 56 -6.35 -1.18 24.39
C PRO A 56 -6.36 0.35 24.30
N GLY A 57 -5.21 0.99 24.51
CA GLY A 57 -5.05 2.44 24.40
C GLY A 57 -4.74 2.93 22.98
N TRP A 58 -4.55 2.01 22.03
CA TRP A 58 -4.24 2.36 20.67
C TRP A 58 -5.34 3.21 20.03
N THR A 59 -4.91 4.30 19.41
CA THR A 59 -5.75 5.18 18.61
C THR A 59 -5.08 5.43 17.27
N ARG A 60 -5.89 5.60 16.23
CA ARG A 60 -5.39 5.90 14.89
C ARG A 60 -4.54 7.18 14.92
N PRO A 61 -3.30 7.15 14.40
CA PRO A 61 -2.48 8.34 14.34
C PRO A 61 -3.10 9.40 13.41
N THR A 62 -2.85 10.67 13.73
CA THR A 62 -3.26 11.82 12.91
C THR A 62 -2.03 12.62 12.50
N GLY A 63 -2.07 13.28 11.35
CA GLY A 63 -0.99 14.21 10.91
C GLY A 63 -0.04 13.71 9.82
N GLY A 64 -0.44 12.71 9.02
CA GLY A 64 0.31 12.26 7.84
C GLY A 64 1.15 10.99 8.04
N GLU A 65 1.88 10.61 7.00
CA GLU A 65 2.65 9.37 6.98
C GLU A 65 3.96 9.46 7.77
N ARG A 66 4.27 8.41 8.53
CA ARG A 66 5.62 8.19 9.11
C ARG A 66 6.43 7.16 8.31
N ILE A 67 5.72 6.31 7.57
CA ILE A 67 6.25 5.21 6.77
C ILE A 67 5.47 5.27 5.46
N GLY A 68 6.19 5.23 4.33
CA GLY A 68 5.62 4.98 3.02
C GLY A 68 6.10 3.63 2.49
N LEU A 69 5.25 2.94 1.72
CA LEU A 69 5.63 1.72 1.00
C LEU A 69 5.96 2.07 -0.44
N ALA A 70 7.06 1.54 -0.97
CA ALA A 70 7.50 1.83 -2.33
C ALA A 70 7.49 0.56 -3.20
N PHE A 71 6.75 0.62 -4.30
CA PHE A 71 6.59 -0.44 -5.28
C PHE A 71 7.36 -0.11 -6.55
N VAL A 72 8.26 -1.02 -6.91
CA VAL A 72 9.02 -0.92 -8.14
C VAL A 72 8.14 -1.36 -9.32
N CYS A 73 8.05 -0.51 -10.33
CA CYS A 73 7.50 -0.82 -11.65
C CYS A 73 8.66 -1.21 -12.59
N ALA A 74 8.35 -2.02 -13.59
CA ALA A 74 9.28 -2.47 -14.62
C ALA A 74 9.76 -1.34 -15.54
N SER A 75 9.01 -0.23 -15.67
CA SER A 75 9.42 0.92 -16.48
C SER A 75 8.76 2.23 -16.03
N PRO A 76 9.30 3.40 -16.45
CA PRO A 76 8.62 4.68 -16.29
C PRO A 76 7.18 4.69 -16.79
N ALA A 77 6.92 4.08 -17.95
CA ALA A 77 5.56 4.03 -18.51
C ALA A 77 4.59 3.22 -17.65
N GLU A 78 5.09 2.20 -16.94
CA GLU A 78 4.25 1.42 -16.02
C GLU A 78 3.92 2.21 -14.75
N VAL A 79 4.79 3.11 -14.27
CA VAL A 79 4.46 4.02 -13.16
C VAL A 79 3.21 4.83 -13.51
N ASP A 80 3.19 5.45 -14.70
CA ASP A 80 2.04 6.21 -15.18
C ASP A 80 0.78 5.36 -15.34
N ALA A 81 0.91 4.14 -15.88
CA ALA A 81 -0.20 3.24 -16.11
C ALA A 81 -0.83 2.73 -14.79
N VAL A 82 0.00 2.33 -13.82
CA VAL A 82 -0.47 1.86 -12.51
C VAL A 82 -1.12 3.01 -11.74
N TYR A 83 -0.53 4.20 -11.77
CA TYR A 83 -1.14 5.39 -11.16
C TYR A 83 -2.52 5.69 -11.75
N ALA A 84 -2.65 5.68 -13.08
CA ALA A 84 -3.92 5.89 -13.76
C ALA A 84 -4.94 4.81 -13.36
N SER A 85 -4.55 3.53 -13.41
CA SER A 85 -5.44 2.42 -13.03
C SER A 85 -5.94 2.50 -11.59
N LEU A 86 -5.12 2.97 -10.64
CA LEU A 86 -5.52 3.10 -9.24
C LEU A 86 -6.46 4.30 -9.04
N THR A 87 -6.15 5.44 -9.66
CA THR A 87 -6.99 6.63 -9.57
C THR A 87 -8.35 6.46 -10.26
N GLU A 88 -8.38 5.75 -11.40
CA GLU A 88 -9.64 5.34 -12.06
C GLU A 88 -10.48 4.37 -11.21
N ALA A 89 -9.83 3.55 -10.39
CA ALA A 89 -10.51 2.69 -9.42
C ALA A 89 -11.02 3.44 -8.17
N GLY A 90 -10.76 4.75 -8.07
CA GLY A 90 -11.25 5.63 -7.01
C GLY A 90 -10.28 5.86 -5.85
N TYR A 91 -9.04 5.35 -5.92
CA TYR A 91 -8.01 5.64 -4.91
C TYR A 91 -7.46 7.06 -5.08
N GLU A 92 -7.05 7.68 -3.98
CA GLU A 92 -6.56 9.06 -3.99
C GLU A 92 -5.15 9.14 -4.60
N GLY A 93 -5.00 9.88 -5.69
CA GLY A 93 -3.70 10.21 -6.26
C GLY A 93 -3.06 11.40 -5.57
N HIS A 94 -2.18 11.15 -4.59
CA HIS A 94 -1.52 12.20 -3.80
C HIS A 94 -0.54 13.05 -4.64
N LEU A 95 0.37 12.41 -5.39
CA LEU A 95 1.33 13.06 -6.29
C LEU A 95 1.29 12.38 -7.66
N LYS A 96 0.93 13.15 -8.70
CA LYS A 96 0.93 12.68 -10.10
C LYS A 96 2.33 12.30 -10.57
N PRO A 97 2.48 11.35 -11.51
CA PRO A 97 3.77 10.92 -12.01
C PRO A 97 4.70 12.07 -12.44
N TRP A 98 5.94 12.05 -11.95
CA TRP A 98 6.97 13.03 -12.27
C TRP A 98 8.36 12.36 -12.38
N ASP A 99 9.29 13.06 -13.02
CA ASP A 99 10.70 12.65 -13.05
C ASP A 99 11.40 13.29 -11.86
N ALA A 100 11.77 12.47 -10.88
CA ALA A 100 12.40 12.92 -9.66
C ALA A 100 13.89 13.21 -9.86
N GLU A 101 14.43 14.18 -9.10
CA GLU A 101 15.83 14.61 -9.20
C GLU A 101 16.85 13.50 -8.92
N TRP A 102 16.43 12.45 -8.21
CA TRP A 102 17.24 11.26 -7.92
C TRP A 102 17.19 10.20 -9.03
N GLY A 103 16.65 10.52 -10.21
CA GLY A 103 16.74 9.66 -11.40
C GLY A 103 15.68 8.56 -11.47
N GLN A 104 14.47 8.82 -10.96
CA GLN A 104 13.35 7.87 -11.03
C GLN A 104 12.10 8.55 -11.58
N ARG A 105 11.34 7.81 -12.41
CA ARG A 105 9.93 8.12 -12.60
C ARG A 105 9.22 7.74 -11.32
N TYR A 106 8.45 8.65 -10.73
CA TYR A 106 7.90 8.50 -9.40
C TYR A 106 6.45 8.99 -9.36
N ALA A 107 5.60 8.35 -8.56
CA ALA A 107 4.24 8.79 -8.27
C ALA A 107 3.86 8.37 -6.84
N VAL A 108 2.87 9.01 -6.23
CA VAL A 108 2.36 8.61 -4.90
C VAL A 108 0.84 8.55 -4.94
N VAL A 109 0.27 7.43 -4.52
CA VAL A 109 -1.15 7.25 -4.22
C VAL A 109 -1.35 7.06 -2.71
N LEU A 110 -2.58 7.18 -2.22
CA LEU A 110 -2.93 6.77 -0.86
C LEU A 110 -3.67 5.44 -0.90
N ASP A 111 -3.33 4.55 0.03
CA ASP A 111 -4.15 3.37 0.31
C ASP A 111 -5.46 3.76 1.04
N PRO A 112 -6.40 2.81 1.26
CA PRO A 112 -7.69 3.11 1.88
C PRO A 112 -7.62 3.73 3.28
N ASP A 113 -6.50 3.56 3.98
CA ASP A 113 -6.27 4.10 5.32
C ASP A 113 -5.47 5.41 5.31
N GLY A 114 -5.13 5.92 4.11
CA GLY A 114 -4.40 7.18 3.91
C GLY A 114 -2.88 7.04 3.97
N CYS A 115 -2.34 5.82 3.92
CA CYS A 115 -0.90 5.59 3.87
C CYS A 115 -0.36 5.89 2.46
N GLY A 116 0.75 6.61 2.35
CA GLY A 116 1.38 6.86 1.07
C GLY A 116 2.03 5.61 0.50
N VAL A 117 1.69 5.34 -0.76
CA VAL A 117 2.24 4.23 -1.54
C VAL A 117 2.88 4.80 -2.80
N SER A 118 4.20 4.72 -2.84
CA SER A 118 5.01 5.20 -3.94
C SER A 118 5.09 4.16 -5.05
N LEU A 119 4.94 4.61 -6.29
CA LEU A 119 5.21 3.85 -7.50
C LEU A 119 6.47 4.41 -8.14
N PHE A 120 7.43 3.58 -8.48
CA PHE A 120 8.67 4.09 -9.07
C PHE A 120 9.35 3.15 -10.04
N ALA A 121 10.08 3.72 -10.97
CA ALA A 121 11.01 3.01 -11.85
C ALA A 121 12.24 3.88 -12.10
N ASN A 122 13.39 3.29 -12.40
CA ASN A 122 14.55 4.08 -12.84
C ASN A 122 14.20 4.85 -14.11
N ALA A 123 14.55 6.14 -14.13
CA ALA A 123 14.44 6.97 -15.31
C ALA A 123 15.69 6.72 -16.16
N SER A 124 15.56 5.82 -17.14
CA SER A 124 16.59 5.27 -18.08
C SER A 124 17.04 3.84 -17.76
#